data_AF-E2B0G8-F1
#
_entry.id   AF-E2B0G8-F1
#
_cell.length_a   1.000
_cell.length_b   1.000
_cell.length_c   1.000
_cell.angle_alpha   90.00
_cell.angle_beta   90.00
_cell.angle_gamma   90.00
#
_symmetry.space_group_name_H-M   'P 1'
#
loop_
_entity.id
_entity.type
_entity.pdbx_description
1 polymer ?
#
loop_
_entity_poly.entity_id
_entity_poly.type
_entity_poly.pdbx_seq_one_letter_code
_entity_poly.pdbx_strand_id
1 'polypeptide(L)'
;MTNYSSVNEFLINKLKVDEETLNLAITKSPSILQVNLMKLNKLINILHQNKITSNEILQHIRIFYFNIETIQKRIKILKKEGLVPRLTVLMLAEQSFERYIKKNYLQREILQEHKDVKGYLIDKLNVDEKLLQDAIAKRPTILRVNVSKIDQLIDLLQQNGITGKEILRQSRIFYFNTETLRKRIEMLTNVGLLPKITILMNSQKDLEDYIKYKLQKIENKKSEKLICTKTNIK
;
A
#
# COMPACT_ATOMS: atom_id res chain seq x y z
N MET A 1 -45.00 -21.57 3.30
CA MET A 1 -45.28 -20.21 2.78
C MET A 1 -44.43 -19.23 3.57
N THR A 2 -43.32 -18.78 2.99
CA THR A 2 -42.34 -17.92 3.69
C THR A 2 -42.88 -16.49 3.76
N ASN A 3 -42.81 -15.89 4.94
CA ASN A 3 -43.48 -14.65 5.33
C ASN A 3 -42.75 -13.41 4.77
N TYR A 4 -42.63 -13.29 3.44
CA TYR A 4 -41.84 -12.25 2.76
C TYR A 4 -42.29 -10.81 3.13
N SER A 5 -43.58 -10.61 3.38
CA SER A 5 -44.16 -9.33 3.81
C SER A 5 -43.59 -8.86 5.15
N SER A 6 -43.39 -9.77 6.11
CA SER A 6 -42.91 -9.40 7.44
C SER A 6 -41.42 -9.08 7.50
N VAL A 7 -40.61 -9.62 6.58
CA VAL A 7 -39.18 -9.28 6.49
C VAL A 7 -38.96 -7.92 5.83
N ASN A 8 -39.72 -7.60 4.79
CA ASN A 8 -39.68 -6.28 4.14
C ASN A 8 -40.09 -5.18 5.13
N GLU A 9 -41.26 -5.33 5.74
CA GLU A 9 -41.76 -4.39 6.73
C GLU A 9 -40.80 -4.24 7.93
N PHE A 10 -40.23 -5.35 8.40
CA PHE A 10 -39.19 -5.33 9.42
C PHE A 10 -37.98 -4.49 8.98
N LEU A 11 -37.45 -4.71 7.77
CA LEU A 11 -36.26 -4.00 7.28
C LEU A 11 -36.53 -2.50 7.07
N ILE A 12 -37.68 -2.12 6.50
CA ILE A 12 -38.12 -0.72 6.35
C ILE A 12 -38.10 -0.03 7.71
N ASN A 13 -38.78 -0.61 8.69
CA ASN A 13 -38.89 -0.04 10.03
C ASN A 13 -37.55 -0.02 10.77
N LYS A 14 -36.78 -1.10 10.68
CA LYS A 14 -35.52 -1.25 11.41
C LYS A 14 -34.41 -0.36 10.87
N LEU A 15 -34.32 -0.24 9.54
CA LEU A 15 -33.32 0.59 8.88
C LEU A 15 -33.78 2.04 8.71
N LYS A 16 -35.07 2.33 8.91
CA LYS A 16 -35.69 3.66 8.73
C LYS A 16 -35.46 4.18 7.31
N VAL A 17 -35.76 3.35 6.33
CA VAL A 17 -35.64 3.65 4.90
C VAL A 17 -37.01 3.53 4.25
N ASP A 18 -37.21 4.22 3.14
CA ASP A 18 -38.40 4.05 2.32
C ASP A 18 -38.37 2.73 1.53
N GLU A 19 -39.54 2.34 1.01
CA GLU A 19 -39.73 1.10 0.27
C GLU A 19 -38.92 1.06 -1.03
N GLU A 20 -38.78 2.18 -1.74
CA GLU A 20 -38.01 2.26 -3.00
C GLU A 20 -36.52 1.97 -2.74
N THR A 21 -35.95 2.62 -1.73
CA THR A 21 -34.56 2.42 -1.30
C THR A 21 -34.29 0.97 -0.92
N LEU A 22 -35.20 0.34 -0.16
CA LEU A 22 -35.07 -1.07 0.20
C LEU A 22 -35.19 -1.98 -1.04
N ASN A 23 -36.16 -1.73 -1.91
CA ASN A 23 -36.39 -2.52 -3.11
C ASN A 23 -35.16 -2.51 -4.03
N LEU A 24 -34.51 -1.37 -4.23
CA LEU A 24 -33.25 -1.27 -4.98
C LEU A 24 -32.13 -2.17 -4.41
N ALA A 25 -32.08 -2.34 -3.09
CA ALA A 25 -31.11 -3.21 -2.44
C ALA A 25 -31.50 -4.70 -2.55
N ILE A 26 -32.80 -5.02 -2.41
CA ILE A 26 -33.33 -6.38 -2.57
C ILE A 26 -33.15 -6.87 -4.01
N THR A 27 -33.38 -6.03 -5.02
CA THR A 27 -33.17 -6.43 -6.44
C THR A 27 -31.74 -6.94 -6.68
N LYS A 28 -30.75 -6.37 -5.99
CA LYS A 28 -29.34 -6.78 -6.08
C LYS A 28 -29.02 -8.05 -5.27
N SER A 29 -29.85 -8.38 -4.28
CA SER A 29 -29.64 -9.53 -3.40
C SER A 29 -30.98 -10.07 -2.85
N PRO A 30 -31.81 -10.74 -3.68
CA PRO A 30 -33.16 -11.16 -3.29
C PRO A 30 -33.19 -12.16 -2.12
N SER A 31 -32.13 -12.95 -1.98
CA SER A 31 -31.98 -13.95 -0.91
C SER A 31 -31.93 -13.35 0.50
N ILE A 32 -31.84 -12.02 0.64
CA ILE A 32 -31.90 -11.36 1.95
C ILE A 32 -33.22 -11.64 2.66
N LEU A 33 -34.30 -11.82 1.90
CA LEU A 33 -35.63 -12.05 2.44
C LEU A 33 -35.78 -13.44 3.07
N GLN A 34 -34.81 -14.33 2.82
CA GLN A 34 -34.75 -15.66 3.41
C GLN A 34 -33.88 -15.70 4.67
N VAL A 35 -33.20 -14.60 5.01
CA VAL A 35 -32.35 -14.54 6.19
C VAL A 35 -33.22 -14.46 7.45
N ASN A 36 -32.83 -15.24 8.47
CA ASN A 36 -33.50 -15.25 9.75
C ASN A 36 -33.60 -13.85 10.39
N LEU A 37 -34.81 -13.45 10.81
CA LEU A 37 -35.09 -12.13 11.40
C LEU A 37 -34.26 -11.82 12.65
N MET A 38 -34.01 -12.80 13.53
CA MET A 38 -33.17 -12.60 14.71
C MET A 38 -31.73 -12.29 14.31
N LYS A 39 -31.21 -12.97 13.27
CA LYS A 39 -29.88 -12.69 12.71
C LYS A 39 -29.82 -11.27 12.15
N LEU A 40 -30.82 -10.86 11.36
CA LEU A 40 -30.92 -9.52 10.80
C LEU A 40 -30.95 -8.47 11.92
N ASN A 41 -31.85 -8.60 12.89
CA ASN A 41 -31.97 -7.66 14.01
C ASN A 41 -30.66 -7.53 14.78
N LYS A 42 -30.03 -8.65 15.15
CA LYS A 42 -28.77 -8.66 15.90
C LYS A 42 -27.65 -7.98 15.11
N LEU A 43 -27.51 -8.29 13.82
CA LEU A 43 -26.46 -7.71 13.00
C LEU A 43 -26.69 -6.21 12.76
N ILE A 44 -27.92 -5.77 12.46
CA ILE A 44 -28.24 -4.34 12.29
C ILE A 44 -27.90 -3.57 13.57
N ASN A 45 -28.30 -4.08 14.74
CA ASN A 45 -27.97 -3.44 16.02
C ASN A 45 -26.45 -3.31 16.22
N ILE A 46 -25.68 -4.36 15.93
CA ILE A 46 -24.21 -4.32 16.02
C ILE A 46 -23.64 -3.27 15.07
N LEU A 47 -24.13 -3.19 13.83
CA LEU A 47 -23.63 -2.24 12.84
C LEU A 47 -23.96 -0.78 13.24
N HIS A 48 -25.21 -0.51 13.64
CA HIS A 48 -25.62 0.81 14.13
C HIS A 48 -24.86 1.25 15.38
N GLN A 49 -24.63 0.35 16.35
CA GLN A 49 -23.78 0.62 17.53
C GLN A 49 -22.34 1.00 17.16
N ASN A 50 -21.89 0.63 15.96
CA ASN A 50 -20.58 0.97 15.43
C ASN A 50 -20.63 2.11 14.39
N LYS A 51 -21.70 2.92 14.41
CA LYS A 51 -21.90 4.11 13.57
C LYS A 51 -21.97 3.83 12.07
N ILE A 52 -22.23 2.58 11.68
CA ILE A 52 -22.48 2.21 10.28
C ILE A 52 -23.94 2.57 9.98
N THR A 53 -24.16 3.35 8.93
CA THR A 53 -25.49 3.89 8.60
C THR A 53 -26.35 2.86 7.87
N SER A 54 -27.68 3.01 7.94
CA SER A 54 -28.61 2.17 7.18
C SER A 54 -28.34 2.19 5.66
N ASN A 55 -27.99 3.35 5.12
CA ASN A 55 -27.63 3.49 3.70
C ASN A 55 -26.37 2.67 3.36
N GLU A 56 -25.33 2.72 4.21
CA GLU A 56 -24.13 1.90 4.03
C GLU A 56 -24.47 0.40 4.08
N ILE A 57 -25.33 -0.01 5.03
CA ILE A 57 -25.82 -1.40 5.15
C ILE A 57 -26.49 -1.86 3.86
N LEU A 58 -27.38 -1.05 3.28
CA LEU A 58 -28.09 -1.40 2.05
C LEU A 58 -27.18 -1.42 0.83
N GLN A 59 -26.20 -0.52 0.73
CA GLN A 59 -25.16 -0.58 -0.30
C GLN A 59 -24.33 -1.87 -0.22
N HIS A 60 -24.23 -2.45 0.97
CA HIS A 60 -23.45 -3.65 1.26
C HIS A 60 -24.29 -4.78 1.87
N ILE A 61 -25.50 -4.98 1.35
CA ILE A 61 -26.51 -5.91 1.90
C ILE A 61 -26.00 -7.36 2.07
N ARG A 62 -24.95 -7.75 1.32
CA ARG A 62 -24.29 -9.05 1.48
C ARG A 62 -23.68 -9.27 2.86
N ILE A 63 -23.50 -8.22 3.67
CA ILE A 63 -23.05 -8.32 5.07
C ILE A 63 -23.93 -9.29 5.88
N PHE A 64 -25.22 -9.41 5.56
CA PHE A 64 -26.15 -10.29 6.27
C PHE A 64 -25.87 -11.78 6.09
N TYR A 65 -25.05 -12.16 5.11
CA TYR A 65 -24.61 -13.55 4.94
C TYR A 65 -23.40 -13.90 5.81
N PHE A 66 -22.68 -12.91 6.33
CA PHE A 66 -21.53 -13.15 7.19
C PHE A 66 -21.94 -13.69 8.57
N ASN A 67 -21.01 -14.40 9.20
CA ASN A 67 -21.16 -14.87 10.57
C ASN A 67 -21.06 -13.67 11.54
N ILE A 68 -22.03 -13.56 12.47
CA ILE A 68 -22.11 -12.42 13.40
C ILE A 68 -20.87 -12.33 14.29
N GLU A 69 -20.36 -13.46 14.78
CA GLU A 69 -19.18 -13.52 15.66
C GLU A 69 -17.93 -13.07 14.90
N THR A 70 -17.78 -13.46 13.63
CA THR A 70 -16.71 -12.94 12.76
C THR A 70 -16.78 -11.43 12.64
N ILE A 71 -17.96 -10.86 12.38
CA ILE A 71 -18.13 -9.39 12.29
C ILE A 71 -17.79 -8.72 13.62
N GLN A 72 -18.27 -9.24 14.74
CA GLN A 72 -17.96 -8.70 16.07
C GLN A 72 -16.46 -8.78 16.39
N LYS A 73 -15.80 -9.92 16.11
CA LYS A 73 -14.35 -10.09 16.27
C LYS A 73 -13.59 -9.06 15.46
N ARG A 74 -13.96 -8.86 14.19
CA ARG A 74 -13.31 -7.89 13.30
C ARG A 74 -13.52 -6.45 13.75
N ILE A 75 -14.71 -6.09 14.22
CA ILE A 75 -14.98 -4.78 14.83
C ILE A 75 -14.08 -4.55 16.04
N LYS A 76 -13.95 -5.55 16.94
CA LYS A 76 -13.06 -5.46 18.11
C LYS A 76 -11.61 -5.24 17.71
N ILE A 77 -11.12 -6.00 16.72
CA ILE A 77 -9.76 -5.84 16.18
C ILE A 77 -9.57 -4.43 15.62
N LEU A 78 -10.47 -3.97 14.74
CA LEU A 78 -10.37 -2.63 14.14
C LEU A 78 -10.31 -1.53 15.22
N LYS A 79 -11.18 -1.59 16.24
CA LYS A 79 -11.16 -0.63 17.34
C LYS A 79 -9.88 -0.67 18.16
N LYS A 80 -9.35 -1.87 18.47
CA LYS A 80 -8.07 -2.02 19.17
C LYS A 80 -6.94 -1.36 18.38
N GLU A 81 -6.99 -1.47 17.06
CA GLU A 81 -6.05 -0.83 16.15
C GLU A 81 -6.39 0.65 15.85
N GLY A 82 -7.33 1.28 16.57
CA GLY A 82 -7.72 2.67 16.33
C GLY A 82 -8.35 2.93 14.95
N LEU A 83 -8.78 1.88 14.25
CA LEU A 83 -9.40 1.94 12.93
C LEU A 83 -10.92 2.00 13.05
N VAL A 84 -11.54 2.80 12.18
CA VAL A 84 -13.00 2.91 12.10
C VAL A 84 -13.57 1.69 11.36
N PRO A 85 -14.52 0.94 11.96
CA PRO A 85 -15.20 -0.14 11.27
C PRO A 85 -15.94 0.36 10.01
N ARG A 86 -15.71 -0.28 8.88
CA ARG A 86 -16.41 -0.03 7.60
C ARG A 86 -16.86 -1.34 7.00
N LEU A 87 -18.04 -1.37 6.37
CA LEU A 87 -18.59 -2.62 5.84
C LEU A 87 -17.67 -3.28 4.80
N THR A 88 -17.04 -2.49 3.93
CA THR A 88 -16.09 -2.99 2.93
C THR A 88 -14.92 -3.76 3.54
N VAL A 89 -14.45 -3.37 4.72
CA VAL A 89 -13.36 -4.05 5.45
C VAL A 89 -13.89 -5.27 6.20
N LEU A 90 -15.06 -5.14 6.84
CA LEU A 90 -15.68 -6.21 7.61
C LEU A 90 -16.06 -7.42 6.74
N MET A 91 -16.31 -7.22 5.45
CA MET A 91 -16.66 -8.27 4.48
C MET A 91 -15.46 -8.88 3.74
N LEU A 92 -14.22 -8.49 4.04
CA LEU A 92 -13.05 -9.05 3.35
C LEU A 92 -12.90 -10.56 3.60
N ALA A 93 -12.26 -11.28 2.68
CA ALA A 93 -11.76 -12.63 2.97
C ALA A 93 -10.74 -12.56 4.12
N GLU A 94 -10.59 -13.64 4.92
CA GLU A 94 -9.75 -13.64 6.13
C GLU A 94 -8.32 -13.15 5.87
N GLN A 95 -7.64 -13.74 4.88
CA GLN A 95 -6.29 -13.31 4.50
C GLN A 95 -6.23 -11.83 4.07
N SER A 96 -7.28 -11.30 3.43
CA SER A 96 -7.33 -9.89 3.03
C SER A 96 -7.59 -8.97 4.21
N PHE A 97 -8.39 -9.40 5.19
CA PHE A 97 -8.58 -8.69 6.44
C PHE A 97 -7.29 -8.64 7.26
N GLU A 98 -6.60 -9.76 7.43
CA GLU A 98 -5.30 -9.82 8.11
C GLU A 98 -4.25 -8.94 7.44
N ARG A 99 -4.15 -8.99 6.11
CA ARG A 99 -3.26 -8.08 5.34
C ARG A 99 -3.62 -6.62 5.54
N TYR A 100 -4.91 -6.28 5.60
CA TYR A 100 -5.36 -4.92 5.87
C TYR A 100 -4.92 -4.45 7.27
N ILE A 101 -5.10 -5.28 8.30
CA ILE A 101 -4.67 -4.97 9.68
C ILE A 101 -3.15 -4.80 9.73
N LYS A 102 -2.39 -5.77 9.21
CA LYS A 102 -0.91 -5.72 9.18
C LYS A 102 -0.40 -4.48 8.47
N LYS A 103 -1.01 -4.08 7.36
CA LYS A 103 -0.63 -2.87 6.63
C LYS A 103 -0.82 -1.60 7.46
N ASN A 104 -1.95 -1.47 8.15
CA ASN A 104 -2.24 -0.29 8.98
C ASN A 104 -1.39 -0.26 10.26
N TYR A 105 -1.07 -1.44 10.82
CA TYR A 105 -0.14 -1.57 11.93
C TYR A 105 1.26 -1.08 11.52
N LEU A 106 1.84 -1.66 10.46
CA LEU A 106 3.17 -1.25 9.95
C LEU A 106 3.21 0.23 9.57
N GLN A 107 2.15 0.75 8.96
CA GLN A 107 2.11 2.18 8.64
C GLN A 107 2.19 3.07 9.89
N ARG A 108 1.50 2.70 10.97
CA ARG A 108 1.59 3.45 12.24
C ARG A 108 2.95 3.29 12.91
N GLU A 109 3.51 2.08 12.89
CA GLU A 109 4.86 1.83 13.42
C GLU A 109 5.96 2.59 12.69
N ILE A 110 5.80 2.84 11.39
CA ILE A 110 6.79 3.60 10.62
C ILE A 110 6.58 5.10 10.80
N LEU A 111 5.32 5.55 10.84
CA LEU A 111 5.02 6.96 11.05
C LEU A 111 5.33 7.43 12.48
N GLN A 112 5.29 6.55 13.48
CA GLN A 112 5.65 6.84 14.89
C GLN A 112 5.11 8.20 15.37
N GLU A 113 6.02 9.12 15.68
CA GLU A 113 5.75 10.47 16.18
C GLU A 113 5.42 11.48 15.07
N HIS A 114 5.65 11.12 13.81
CA HIS A 114 5.34 11.99 12.68
C HIS A 114 3.83 12.10 12.47
N LYS A 115 3.35 13.35 12.43
CA LYS A 115 1.94 13.67 12.20
C LYS A 115 1.43 13.14 10.85
N ASP A 116 2.27 13.13 9.83
CA ASP A 116 1.93 12.68 8.50
C ASP A 116 3.14 12.11 7.72
N VAL A 117 2.85 11.60 6.53
CA VAL A 117 3.86 11.04 5.61
C VAL A 117 4.87 12.10 5.16
N LYS A 118 4.52 13.40 5.13
CA LYS A 118 5.45 14.44 4.71
C LYS A 118 6.54 14.63 5.74
N GLY A 119 6.16 14.78 7.01
CA GLY A 119 7.10 14.89 8.13
C GLY A 119 8.05 13.69 8.16
N TYR A 120 7.48 12.48 8.06
CA TYR A 120 8.27 11.26 7.96
C TYR A 120 9.29 11.28 6.81
N LEU A 121 8.90 11.71 5.60
CA LEU A 121 9.80 11.75 4.45
C LEU A 121 10.91 12.80 4.58
N ILE A 122 10.62 13.97 5.18
CA ILE A 122 11.61 15.02 5.45
C ILE A 122 12.74 14.45 6.29
N ASP A 123 12.37 13.81 7.41
CA ASP A 123 13.32 13.28 8.38
C ASP A 123 14.05 12.05 7.82
N LYS A 124 13.32 11.09 7.23
CA LYS A 124 13.90 9.86 6.66
C LYS A 124 14.87 10.12 5.51
N LEU A 125 14.58 11.11 4.66
CA LEU A 125 15.45 11.48 3.53
C LEU A 125 16.54 12.48 3.93
N ASN A 126 16.46 13.08 5.13
CA ASN A 126 17.33 14.16 5.58
C ASN A 126 17.40 15.32 4.55
N VAL A 127 16.23 15.88 4.25
CA VAL A 127 16.05 16.95 3.26
C VAL A 127 15.22 18.10 3.85
N ASP A 128 15.34 19.29 3.28
CA ASP A 128 14.47 20.40 3.67
C ASP A 128 13.05 20.24 3.09
N GLU A 129 12.09 20.92 3.74
CA GLU A 129 10.68 20.88 3.33
C GLU A 129 10.50 21.38 1.88
N LYS A 130 11.23 22.42 1.47
CA LYS A 130 11.10 23.02 0.13
C LYS A 130 11.39 21.99 -0.96
N LEU A 131 12.46 21.22 -0.81
CA LEU A 131 12.88 20.20 -1.76
C LEU A 131 11.87 19.06 -1.86
N LEU A 132 11.25 18.66 -0.73
CA LEU A 132 10.16 17.70 -0.75
C LEU A 132 8.90 18.27 -1.42
N GLN A 133 8.54 19.52 -1.14
CA GLN A 133 7.37 20.16 -1.75
C GLN A 133 7.52 20.29 -3.26
N ASP A 134 8.72 20.62 -3.76
CA ASP A 134 9.03 20.64 -5.19
C ASP A 134 8.85 19.26 -5.84
N ALA A 135 9.24 18.18 -5.14
CA ALA A 135 9.05 16.81 -5.60
C ALA A 135 7.56 16.39 -5.59
N ILE A 136 6.81 16.77 -4.56
CA ILE A 136 5.36 16.53 -4.44
C ILE A 136 4.60 17.30 -5.51
N ALA A 137 4.95 18.55 -5.79
CA ALA A 137 4.33 19.37 -6.84
C ALA A 137 4.46 18.70 -8.21
N LYS A 138 5.61 18.08 -8.50
CA LYS A 138 5.84 17.31 -9.73
C LYS A 138 5.10 15.97 -9.72
N ARG A 139 4.97 15.31 -8.57
CA ARG A 139 4.39 13.96 -8.43
C ARG A 139 3.61 13.81 -7.12
N PRO A 140 2.37 14.31 -7.04
CA PRO A 140 1.60 14.30 -5.79
C PRO A 140 1.23 12.89 -5.31
N THR A 141 1.23 11.92 -6.23
CA THR A 141 0.94 10.52 -5.94
C THR A 141 1.96 9.84 -5.03
N ILE A 142 3.13 10.44 -4.76
CA ILE A 142 4.13 9.91 -3.82
C ILE A 142 3.50 9.73 -2.43
N LEU A 143 2.68 10.67 -2.00
CA LEU A 143 2.00 10.65 -0.70
C LEU A 143 0.94 9.54 -0.58
N ARG A 144 0.56 8.91 -1.70
CA ARG A 144 -0.41 7.81 -1.75
C ARG A 144 0.27 6.43 -1.80
N VAL A 145 1.58 6.38 -2.01
CA VAL A 145 2.32 5.11 -2.03
C VAL A 145 2.36 4.54 -0.62
N ASN A 146 2.37 3.21 -0.50
CA ASN A 146 2.46 2.53 0.78
C ASN A 146 3.74 2.97 1.53
N VAL A 147 3.57 3.55 2.72
CA VAL A 147 4.67 4.06 3.56
C VAL A 147 5.71 2.98 3.85
N SER A 148 5.30 1.74 4.12
CA SER A 148 6.22 0.62 4.35
C SER A 148 7.05 0.26 3.12
N LYS A 149 6.48 0.39 1.92
CA LYS A 149 7.24 0.23 0.68
C LYS A 149 8.25 1.36 0.51
N ILE A 150 7.84 2.60 0.79
CA ILE A 150 8.72 3.77 0.68
C ILE A 150 9.89 3.64 1.67
N ASP A 151 9.61 3.29 2.92
CA ASP A 151 10.61 3.06 3.96
C ASP A 151 11.68 2.05 3.52
N GLN A 152 11.27 0.84 3.13
CA GLN A 152 12.19 -0.20 2.63
C GLN A 152 12.99 0.25 1.40
N LEU A 153 12.36 1.02 0.51
CA LEU A 153 13.02 1.53 -0.69
C LEU A 153 14.06 2.59 -0.34
N ILE A 154 13.76 3.50 0.58
CA ILE A 154 14.70 4.54 1.00
C ILE A 154 15.89 3.90 1.70
N ASP A 155 15.66 2.94 2.61
CA ASP A 155 16.73 2.20 3.29
C ASP A 155 17.63 1.48 2.29
N LEU A 156 17.05 0.76 1.34
CA LEU A 156 17.81 0.08 0.29
C LEU A 156 18.71 1.04 -0.49
N LEU A 157 18.20 2.22 -0.86
CA LEU A 157 18.97 3.20 -1.63
C LEU A 157 20.07 3.86 -0.78
N GLN A 158 19.74 4.29 0.45
CA GLN A 158 20.69 4.95 1.34
C GLN A 158 21.82 4.01 1.80
N GLN A 159 21.50 2.74 2.09
CA GLN A 159 22.52 1.71 2.39
C GLN A 159 23.53 1.51 1.24
N ASN A 160 23.13 1.87 0.01
CA ASN A 160 23.98 1.81 -1.18
C ASN A 160 24.54 3.19 -1.59
N GLY A 161 24.59 4.15 -0.65
CA GLY A 161 25.25 5.44 -0.82
C GLY A 161 24.45 6.49 -1.58
N ILE A 162 23.16 6.25 -1.85
CA ILE A 162 22.30 7.19 -2.57
C ILE A 162 21.64 8.14 -1.58
N THR A 163 21.85 9.44 -1.76
CA THR A 163 21.36 10.46 -0.83
C THR A 163 19.87 10.77 -1.03
N GLY A 164 19.19 11.26 0.02
CA GLY A 164 17.78 11.64 -0.09
C GLY A 164 17.51 12.74 -1.11
N LYS A 165 18.46 13.67 -1.30
CA LYS A 165 18.40 14.69 -2.37
C LYS A 165 18.39 14.06 -3.76
N GLU A 166 19.20 13.01 -4.00
CA GLU A 166 19.20 12.29 -5.27
C GLU A 166 17.90 11.51 -5.48
N ILE A 167 17.37 10.88 -4.42
CA ILE A 167 16.08 10.17 -4.43
C ILE A 167 14.95 11.12 -4.86
N LEU A 168 14.88 12.31 -4.26
CA LEU A 168 13.82 13.28 -4.58
C LEU A 168 13.97 13.93 -5.96
N ARG A 169 15.20 14.18 -6.42
CA ARG A 169 15.45 14.61 -7.80
C ARG A 169 14.90 13.62 -8.81
N GLN A 170 14.93 12.33 -8.49
CA GLN A 170 14.41 11.24 -9.31
C GLN A 170 13.20 10.57 -8.66
N SER A 171 12.22 11.36 -8.22
CA SER A 171 11.05 10.89 -7.46
C SER A 171 10.16 9.85 -8.15
N ARG A 172 10.41 9.55 -9.44
CA ARG A 172 9.82 8.37 -10.11
C ARG A 172 10.32 7.04 -9.53
N ILE A 173 11.46 7.03 -8.82
CA ILE A 173 12.02 5.82 -8.20
C ILE A 173 11.05 5.17 -7.19
N PHE A 174 10.21 5.95 -6.48
CA PHE A 174 9.24 5.42 -5.51
C PHE A 174 8.22 4.43 -6.11
N TYR A 175 8.02 4.47 -7.42
CA TYR A 175 7.10 3.59 -8.12
C TYR A 175 7.73 2.26 -8.55
N PHE A 176 9.06 2.15 -8.52
CA PHE A 176 9.76 0.92 -8.89
C PHE A 176 9.52 -0.19 -7.86
N ASN A 177 9.69 -1.43 -8.32
CA ASN A 177 9.66 -2.60 -7.45
C ASN A 177 10.98 -2.69 -6.67
N THR A 178 10.90 -2.77 -5.34
CA THR A 178 12.07 -2.81 -4.44
C THR A 178 12.98 -4.00 -4.73
N GLU A 179 12.43 -5.17 -5.06
CA GLU A 179 13.21 -6.37 -5.42
C GLU A 179 13.92 -6.21 -6.76
N THR A 180 13.29 -5.55 -7.73
CA THR A 180 13.98 -5.20 -8.98
C THR A 180 15.15 -4.26 -8.72
N LEU A 181 14.98 -3.25 -7.87
CA LEU A 181 16.08 -2.35 -7.51
C LEU A 181 17.19 -3.08 -6.77
N ARG A 182 16.86 -3.98 -5.84
CA ARG A 182 17.82 -4.81 -5.11
C ARG A 182 18.69 -5.62 -6.07
N LYS A 183 18.08 -6.37 -6.98
CA LYS A 183 18.81 -7.16 -8.00
C LYS A 183 19.72 -6.28 -8.87
N ARG A 184 19.26 -5.10 -9.26
CA ARG A 184 20.05 -4.17 -10.09
C ARG A 184 21.23 -3.56 -9.33
N ILE A 185 21.04 -3.28 -8.05
CA ILE A 185 22.12 -2.85 -7.15
C ILE A 185 23.15 -3.97 -7.05
N GLU A 186 22.72 -5.20 -6.78
CA GLU A 186 23.61 -6.38 -6.69
C GLU A 186 24.41 -6.59 -7.97
N MET A 187 23.77 -6.47 -9.15
CA MET A 187 24.45 -6.54 -10.44
C MET A 187 25.58 -5.52 -10.57
N LEU A 188 25.39 -4.29 -10.10
CA LEU A 188 26.40 -3.23 -10.15
C LEU A 188 27.49 -3.45 -9.10
N THR A 189 27.14 -3.80 -7.87
CA THR A 189 28.10 -4.00 -6.78
C THR A 189 29.01 -5.20 -7.05
N ASN A 190 28.49 -6.28 -7.64
CA ASN A 190 29.26 -7.48 -7.99
C ASN A 190 30.40 -7.20 -8.98
N VAL A 191 30.25 -6.18 -9.82
CA VAL A 191 31.29 -5.73 -10.77
C VAL A 191 32.08 -4.52 -10.25
N GLY A 192 31.92 -4.16 -8.98
CA GLY A 192 32.61 -3.04 -8.34
C GLY A 192 32.15 -1.66 -8.81
N LEU A 193 30.94 -1.56 -9.38
CA LEU A 193 30.34 -0.29 -9.80
C LEU A 193 29.41 0.24 -8.72
N LEU A 194 29.48 1.56 -8.48
CA LEU A 194 28.58 2.23 -7.55
C LEU A 194 27.17 2.39 -8.15
N PRO A 195 26.11 2.00 -7.43
CA PRO A 195 24.74 2.22 -7.85
C PRO A 195 24.42 3.71 -8.03
N LYS A 196 23.74 4.05 -9.12
CA LYS A 196 23.22 5.41 -9.38
C LYS A 196 21.75 5.32 -9.76
N ILE A 197 20.91 6.18 -9.20
CA ILE A 197 19.46 6.13 -9.45
C ILE A 197 19.12 6.14 -10.95
N THR A 198 19.79 6.98 -11.73
CA THR A 198 19.55 7.06 -13.18
C THR A 198 19.76 5.72 -13.88
N ILE A 199 20.80 4.97 -13.48
CA ILE A 199 21.10 3.65 -14.03
C ILE A 199 20.12 2.60 -13.50
N LEU A 200 19.76 2.67 -12.21
CA LEU A 200 18.79 1.76 -11.60
C LEU A 200 17.39 1.87 -12.22
N MET A 201 17.04 3.01 -12.81
CA MET A 201 15.75 3.27 -13.43
C MET A 201 15.67 2.92 -14.92
N ASN A 202 16.80 2.57 -15.54
CA ASN A 202 16.86 2.25 -16.97
C ASN A 202 16.14 0.94 -17.33
N SER A 203 16.03 0.65 -18.63
CA SER A 203 15.63 -0.69 -19.07
C SER A 203 16.68 -1.74 -18.65
N GLN A 204 16.29 -3.02 -18.63
CA GLN A 204 17.22 -4.10 -18.31
C GLN A 204 18.39 -4.15 -19.31
N LYS A 205 18.07 -4.00 -20.60
CA LYS A 205 19.06 -3.95 -21.68
C LYS A 205 20.07 -2.82 -21.48
N ASP A 206 19.59 -1.60 -21.21
CA ASP A 206 20.47 -0.43 -21.04
C ASP A 206 21.38 -0.57 -19.80
N LEU A 207 20.90 -1.25 -18.75
CA LEU A 207 21.72 -1.56 -17.58
C LEU A 207 22.85 -2.53 -17.93
N GLU A 208 22.54 -3.60 -18.66
CA GLU A 208 23.51 -4.60 -19.10
C GLU A 208 24.55 -4.00 -20.05
N ASP A 209 24.10 -3.20 -21.02
CA ASP A 209 24.96 -2.47 -21.96
C ASP A 209 25.88 -1.50 -21.20
N TYR A 210 25.37 -0.81 -20.18
CA TYR A 210 26.18 0.06 -19.31
C TYR A 210 27.26 -0.72 -18.55
N ILE A 211 26.91 -1.87 -17.96
CA ILE A 211 27.86 -2.73 -17.23
C ILE A 211 28.95 -3.24 -18.20
N LYS A 212 28.56 -3.76 -19.36
CA LYS A 212 29.48 -4.27 -20.39
C LYS A 212 30.46 -3.19 -20.83
N TYR A 213 29.97 -1.99 -21.15
CA TYR A 213 30.80 -0.86 -21.53
C TYR A 213 31.81 -0.48 -20.43
N LYS A 214 31.38 -0.47 -19.17
CA LYS A 214 32.27 -0.14 -18.04
C LYS A 214 33.35 -1.19 -17.82
N LEU A 215 33.02 -2.47 -17.91
CA LEU A 215 33.98 -3.57 -17.78
C LEU A 215 35.06 -3.51 -18.87
N GLN A 216 34.66 -3.34 -20.13
CA GLN A 216 35.61 -3.18 -21.25
C GLN A 216 36.57 -2.01 -21.03
N LYS A 217 36.05 -0.88 -20.53
CA LYS A 217 36.87 0.30 -20.24
C LYS A 217 37.86 0.07 -19.08
N ILE A 218 37.46 -0.71 -18.08
CA ILE A 218 38.33 -1.08 -16.95
C ILE A 218 39.45 -2.00 -17.43
N GLU A 219 39.14 -2.98 -18.28
CA GLU A 219 40.12 -3.90 -18.88
C GLU A 219 41.13 -3.14 -19.76
N ASN A 220 40.66 -2.30 -20.67
CA ASN A 220 41.54 -1.51 -21.55
C ASN A 220 42.52 -0.63 -20.74
N LYS A 221 42.03 0.00 -19.67
CA LYS A 221 42.87 0.85 -18.79
C LYS A 221 43.90 0.04 -17.97
N LYS A 222 43.60 -1.22 -17.64
CA LYS A 222 44.58 -2.13 -17.01
C LYS A 222 45.67 -2.53 -18.01
N SER A 223 45.29 -2.85 -19.25
CA SER A 223 46.22 -3.20 -20.32
C SER A 223 47.19 -2.07 -20.66
N GLU A 224 46.69 -0.83 -20.77
CA GLU A 224 47.52 0.36 -21.03
C GLU A 224 48.54 0.63 -19.92
N LYS A 225 48.14 0.49 -18.64
CA LYS A 225 49.05 0.64 -17.50
C LYS A 225 50.15 -0.42 -17.48
N LEU A 226 49.83 -1.66 -17.83
CA LEU A 226 50.80 -2.77 -17.83
C LEU A 226 51.88 -2.59 -18.92
N ILE A 227 51.49 -2.04 -20.08
CA ILE A 227 52.41 -1.72 -21.18
C ILE A 227 53.39 -0.61 -20.73
N CYS A 228 52.88 0.45 -20.12
CA CYS A 228 53.68 1.60 -19.69
C CYS A 228 54.69 1.25 -18.58
N THR A 229 54.35 0.34 -17.65
CA THR A 229 55.29 -0.14 -16.63
C THR A 229 56.40 -1.03 -17.19
N LYS A 230 56.18 -1.72 -18.32
CA LYS A 230 57.22 -2.54 -18.97
C LYS A 230 58.18 -1.73 -19.82
N THR A 231 57.84 -0.50 -20.20
CA THR A 231 58.71 0.37 -21.02
C THR A 231 59.67 1.22 -20.20
N ASN A 232 59.42 1.42 -18.90
CA ASN A 232 60.26 2.20 -17.98
C ASN A 232 61.33 1.38 -17.22
N ILE A 233 61.56 0.14 -17.63
CA ILE A 233 62.69 -0.68 -17.14
C ILE A 233 63.64 -0.88 -18.34
N LYS A 234 64.38 0.17 -18.69
CA LYS A 234 65.57 0.11 -19.55
C LYS A 234 66.52 1.22 -19.16
#